data_AF-A0A7Z0AU92-F1
#
_entry.id   AF-A0A7Z0AU92-F1
#
_cell.length_a   1.000
_cell.length_b   1.000
_cell.length_c   1.000
_cell.angle_alpha   90.00
_cell.angle_beta   90.00
_cell.angle_gamma   90.00
#
_symmetry.space_group_name_H-M   'P 1'
#
loop_
_entity.id
_entity.type
_entity.pdbx_description
1 polymer ?
#
loop_
_entity_poly.entity_id
_entity_poly.type
_entity_poly.pdbx_seq_one_letter_code
_entity_poly.pdbx_strand_id
1 'polypeptide(L)'
;MNFKIGRTGRITPVLDLSPVMLDDRQIKRVSVSSLRRWQELDIRPGDQVAISLAGLTIPRLDSVVLRSTERADLTVPLASDFHALSCWQPTPGCESQFLARLTWLSGKQGLALPHVGRGTWEKLLETGRLNSLLDWLTLDGPELANIAGLGERSSVRLLHSFHSARQRPFLQWLKALGLPPTGQATLADSWQALAQRNTEQWQAEAGIGPGRAAQLSAFFRDPQVLALSETLQAAGVDGF
;
A
#
# COMPACT_ATOMS: atom_id res chain seq x y z
N MET A 1 20.19 -0.03 -2.42
CA MET A 1 19.32 -1.11 -1.93
C MET A 1 18.26 -0.47 -1.06
N ASN A 2 17.00 -0.88 -1.19
CA ASN A 2 15.87 -0.30 -0.47
C ASN A 2 14.89 -1.39 -0.03
N PHE A 3 14.22 -1.20 1.11
CA PHE A 3 13.17 -2.10 1.59
C PHE A 3 11.80 -1.46 1.37
N LYS A 4 10.98 -2.05 0.49
CA LYS A 4 9.60 -1.61 0.27
C LYS A 4 8.66 -2.39 1.18
N ILE A 5 7.91 -1.68 2.00
CA ILE A 5 6.84 -2.25 2.81
C ILE A 5 5.51 -2.11 2.04
N GLY A 6 4.85 -3.23 1.78
CA GLY A 6 3.53 -3.27 1.15
C GLY A 6 2.41 -2.96 2.14
N ARG A 7 1.20 -2.73 1.63
CA ARG A 7 -0.01 -2.42 2.44
C ARG A 7 -0.22 -3.37 3.62
N THR A 8 0.03 -4.66 3.42
CA THR A 8 -0.18 -5.71 4.43
C THR A 8 0.99 -5.90 5.39
N GLY A 9 2.01 -5.03 5.33
CA GLY A 9 3.25 -5.13 6.11
C GLY A 9 4.34 -5.99 5.45
N ARG A 10 4.08 -6.57 4.27
CA ARG A 10 5.05 -7.41 3.59
C ARG A 10 6.29 -6.60 3.15
N ILE A 11 7.44 -6.88 3.75
CA ILE A 11 8.72 -6.29 3.40
C ILE A 11 9.28 -6.98 2.14
N THR A 12 9.54 -6.19 1.11
CA THR A 12 10.12 -6.61 -0.17
C THR A 12 11.42 -5.84 -0.42
N PRO A 13 12.58 -6.49 -0.26
CA PRO A 13 13.85 -5.90 -0.60
C PRO A 13 13.97 -5.70 -2.11
N VAL A 14 14.48 -4.53 -2.51
CA VAL A 14 14.74 -4.15 -3.90
C VAL A 14 16.20 -3.74 -4.01
N LEU A 15 16.92 -4.39 -4.92
CA LEU A 15 18.31 -4.06 -5.23
C LEU A 15 18.32 -2.93 -6.25
N ASP A 16 19.15 -1.92 -5.99
CA ASP A 16 19.52 -0.92 -6.98
C ASP A 16 20.85 -1.38 -7.58
N LEU A 17 20.88 -1.46 -8.89
CA LEU A 17 21.98 -2.06 -9.65
C LEU A 17 22.69 -0.97 -10.44
N SER A 18 24.00 -1.15 -10.62
CA SER A 18 24.68 -0.52 -11.74
C SER A 18 23.95 -0.91 -13.02
N PRO A 19 23.53 0.06 -13.88
CA PRO A 19 22.72 -0.24 -15.04
C PRO A 19 23.35 -1.33 -15.91
N VAL A 20 22.62 -2.41 -16.17
CA VAL A 20 23.06 -3.52 -17.01
C VAL A 20 22.08 -3.73 -18.16
N MET A 21 22.60 -4.01 -19.35
CA MET A 21 21.78 -4.39 -20.50
C MET A 21 21.50 -5.89 -20.46
N LEU A 22 20.23 -6.27 -20.46
CA LEU A 22 19.77 -7.64 -20.67
C LEU A 22 18.82 -7.62 -21.87
N ASP A 23 19.22 -8.27 -22.95
CA ASP A 23 18.65 -8.08 -24.29
C ASP A 23 18.56 -6.57 -24.62
N ASP A 24 17.42 -6.09 -25.09
CA ASP A 24 17.19 -4.68 -25.44
C ASP A 24 16.72 -3.81 -24.27
N ARG A 25 16.97 -4.24 -23.02
CA ARG A 25 16.44 -3.57 -21.81
C ARG A 25 17.54 -3.21 -20.83
N GLN A 26 17.54 -1.94 -20.41
CA GLN A 26 18.39 -1.48 -19.33
C GLN A 26 17.75 -1.76 -17.97
N ILE A 27 18.34 -2.66 -17.19
CA ILE A 27 17.88 -3.02 -15.85
C ILE A 27 18.67 -2.23 -14.81
N LYS A 28 17.96 -1.47 -13.97
CA LYS A 28 18.53 -0.70 -12.86
C LYS A 28 18.07 -1.17 -11.49
N ARG A 29 16.99 -1.95 -11.43
CA ARG A 29 16.39 -2.44 -10.19
C ARG A 29 15.85 -3.85 -10.37
N VAL A 30 16.01 -4.67 -9.34
CA VAL A 30 15.43 -6.02 -9.29
C VAL A 30 14.91 -6.31 -7.88
N SER A 31 13.76 -6.98 -7.81
CA SER A 31 13.15 -7.39 -6.54
C SER A 31 13.78 -8.69 -6.04
N VAL A 32 14.09 -8.77 -4.74
CA VAL A 32 14.50 -10.01 -4.07
C VAL A 32 13.29 -10.86 -3.65
N SER A 33 12.08 -10.43 -4.00
CA SER A 33 10.79 -11.09 -3.77
C SER A 33 10.32 -11.21 -2.32
N SER A 34 11.19 -11.44 -1.33
CA SER A 34 10.81 -11.49 0.09
C SER A 34 11.99 -11.19 1.00
N LEU A 35 11.71 -10.73 2.22
CA LEU A 35 12.74 -10.51 3.24
C LEU A 35 13.49 -11.80 3.59
N ARG A 36 12.76 -12.92 3.73
CA ARG A 36 13.34 -14.24 3.99
C ARG A 36 14.36 -14.65 2.93
N ARG A 37 13.98 -14.55 1.64
CA ARG A 37 14.89 -14.91 0.54
C ARG A 37 16.14 -14.04 0.54
N TRP A 38 15.98 -12.75 0.86
CA TRP A 38 17.12 -11.85 0.98
C TRP A 38 18.05 -12.24 2.14
N GLN A 39 17.50 -12.62 3.30
CA GLN A 39 18.27 -13.11 4.45
C GLN A 39 19.04 -14.40 4.11
N GLU A 40 18.40 -15.35 3.41
CA GLU A 40 19.03 -16.60 2.97
C GLU A 40 20.18 -16.35 1.99
N LEU A 41 20.05 -15.36 1.10
CA LEU A 41 21.10 -14.97 0.15
C LEU A 41 22.17 -14.05 0.77
N ASP A 42 21.86 -13.41 1.92
CA ASP A 42 22.66 -12.40 2.61
C ASP A 42 23.26 -11.38 1.62
N ILE A 43 22.43 -10.74 0.80
CA ILE A 43 22.90 -9.80 -0.23
C ILE A 43 23.22 -8.45 0.41
N ARG A 44 24.40 -7.91 0.14
CA ARG A 44 24.84 -6.61 0.63
C ARG A 44 25.26 -5.68 -0.51
N PRO A 45 25.25 -4.36 -0.31
CA PRO A 45 25.83 -3.41 -1.26
C PRO A 45 27.26 -3.83 -1.64
N GLY A 46 27.56 -3.75 -2.94
CA GLY A 46 28.86 -4.19 -3.49
C GLY A 46 28.89 -5.64 -3.98
N ASP A 47 27.97 -6.50 -3.55
CA ASP A 47 27.89 -7.87 -4.07
C ASP A 47 27.50 -7.87 -5.55
N GLN A 48 28.10 -8.77 -6.34
CA GLN A 48 27.70 -9.03 -7.73
C GLN A 48 26.67 -10.14 -7.76
N VAL A 49 25.59 -9.92 -8.53
CA VAL A 49 24.44 -10.82 -8.60
C VAL A 49 24.15 -11.25 -10.04
N ALA A 50 23.65 -12.48 -10.19
CA ALA A 50 23.13 -12.99 -11.45
C ALA A 50 21.66 -12.62 -11.60
N ILE A 51 21.29 -12.12 -12.78
CA ILE A 51 19.93 -11.69 -13.10
C ILE A 51 19.54 -12.27 -14.47
N SER A 52 18.31 -12.77 -14.56
CA SER A 52 17.70 -13.25 -15.80
C SER A 52 16.36 -12.57 -16.06
N LEU A 53 15.78 -12.78 -17.25
CA LEU A 53 14.43 -12.33 -17.59
C LEU A 53 13.45 -13.50 -17.52
N ALA A 54 12.52 -13.45 -16.56
CA ALA A 54 11.39 -14.36 -16.54
C ALA A 54 10.39 -13.97 -17.64
N GLY A 55 10.05 -14.93 -18.51
CA GLY A 55 9.12 -14.72 -19.62
C GLY A 55 9.54 -13.55 -20.53
N LEU A 56 10.86 -13.39 -20.77
CA LEU A 56 11.48 -12.36 -21.62
C LEU A 56 11.26 -10.90 -21.17
N THR A 57 10.60 -10.65 -20.04
CA THR A 57 10.17 -9.29 -19.70
C THR A 57 10.41 -8.86 -18.26
N ILE A 58 10.35 -9.79 -17.30
CA ILE A 58 10.42 -9.46 -15.88
C ILE A 58 11.82 -9.81 -15.34
N PRO A 59 12.64 -8.83 -14.94
CA PRO A 59 13.93 -9.09 -14.33
C PRO A 59 13.78 -9.89 -13.04
N ARG A 60 14.54 -10.97 -12.94
CA ARG A 60 14.57 -11.88 -11.80
C ARG A 60 15.99 -12.00 -11.28
N LEU A 61 16.15 -11.82 -9.98
CA LEU A 61 17.38 -12.18 -9.29
C LEU A 61 17.49 -13.70 -9.21
N ASP A 62 18.63 -14.25 -9.60
CA ASP A 62 18.91 -15.69 -9.53
C ASP A 62 19.77 -16.04 -8.31
N SER A 63 20.97 -15.47 -8.22
CA SER A 63 21.93 -15.79 -7.15
C SER A 63 22.94 -14.65 -6.91
N VAL A 64 23.73 -14.79 -5.85
CA VAL A 64 24.95 -13.99 -5.62
C VAL A 64 26.12 -14.71 -6.26
N VAL A 65 26.88 -14.01 -7.10
CA VAL A 65 28.02 -14.56 -7.85
C VAL A 65 29.34 -14.24 -7.15
N LEU A 66 29.50 -12.99 -6.71
CA LEU A 66 30.68 -12.53 -5.99
C LEU A 66 30.26 -11.69 -4.80
N ARG A 67 30.87 -11.97 -3.64
CA ARG A 67 30.65 -11.18 -2.43
C ARG A 67 31.69 -10.07 -2.35
N SER A 68 31.26 -8.88 -1.95
CA SER A 68 32.14 -7.77 -1.62
C SER A 68 33.04 -8.14 -0.44
N THR A 69 34.30 -7.69 -0.48
CA THR A 69 35.23 -7.79 0.65
C THR A 69 34.85 -6.83 1.78
N GLU A 70 34.35 -5.65 1.42
CA GLU A 70 33.82 -4.65 2.35
C GLU A 70 32.31 -4.77 2.41
N ARG A 71 31.79 -5.22 3.54
CA ARG A 71 30.38 -5.54 3.74
C ARG A 71 29.81 -4.66 4.84
N ALA A 72 29.37 -3.46 4.47
CA ALA A 72 28.70 -2.55 5.39
C ALA A 72 27.46 -3.20 6.03
N ASP A 73 27.20 -2.84 7.27
CA ASP A 73 25.97 -3.23 7.95
C ASP A 73 24.76 -2.50 7.35
N LEU A 74 23.64 -3.19 7.32
CA LEU A 74 22.39 -2.69 6.77
C LEU A 74 21.37 -2.52 7.88
N THR A 75 20.74 -1.35 7.91
CA THR A 75 19.54 -1.14 8.71
C THR A 75 18.37 -1.83 8.03
N VAL A 76 17.95 -2.97 8.58
CA VAL A 76 16.82 -3.76 8.08
C VAL A 76 15.57 -3.43 8.90
N PRO A 77 14.42 -3.13 8.28
CA PRO A 77 13.17 -2.93 9.02
C PRO A 77 12.79 -4.20 9.79
N LEU A 78 12.38 -4.04 11.05
CA LEU A 78 11.90 -5.14 11.87
C LEU A 78 10.52 -5.59 11.38
N ALA A 79 10.38 -6.87 11.06
CA ALA A 79 9.13 -7.40 10.50
C ALA A 79 7.94 -7.31 11.46
N SER A 80 8.18 -7.25 12.77
CA SER A 80 7.16 -7.06 13.81
C SER A 80 6.43 -5.73 13.71
N ASP A 81 7.10 -4.70 13.18
CA ASP A 81 6.61 -3.32 13.19
C ASP A 81 5.60 -3.08 12.05
N PHE A 82 5.52 -4.01 11.09
CA PHE A 82 4.74 -3.88 9.87
C PHE A 82 3.73 -5.02 9.73
N HIS A 83 2.44 -4.70 9.81
CA HIS A 83 1.33 -5.62 9.65
C HIS A 83 0.14 -4.95 8.93
N ALA A 84 -0.94 -5.68 8.68
CA ALA A 84 -2.09 -5.16 7.91
C ALA A 84 -2.81 -3.95 8.55
N LEU A 85 -2.54 -3.64 9.81
CA LEU A 85 -3.13 -2.55 10.59
C LEU A 85 -2.08 -1.55 11.12
N SER A 86 -0.83 -1.60 10.63
CA SER A 86 0.20 -0.61 10.97
C SER A 86 0.28 0.51 9.95
N CYS A 87 0.96 1.61 10.30
CA CYS A 87 1.31 2.70 9.39
C CYS A 87 0.11 3.31 8.66
N TRP A 88 -0.87 3.78 9.43
CA TRP A 88 -2.02 4.55 8.95
C TRP A 88 -1.71 6.04 8.71
N GLN A 89 -0.49 6.46 9.05
CA GLN A 89 0.02 7.82 8.93
C GLN A 89 1.45 7.77 8.37
N PRO A 90 1.95 8.84 7.70
CA PRO A 90 3.31 8.89 7.15
C PRO A 90 4.34 9.30 8.22
N THR A 91 4.38 8.60 9.35
CA THR A 91 5.42 8.81 10.36
C THR A 91 6.75 8.21 9.90
N PRO A 92 7.90 8.64 10.48
CA PRO A 92 9.20 8.05 10.18
C PRO A 92 9.18 6.51 10.24
N GLY A 93 9.58 5.86 9.15
CA GLY A 93 9.59 4.40 8.99
C GLY A 93 8.30 3.81 8.39
N CYS A 94 7.19 4.54 8.41
CA CYS A 94 5.89 4.10 7.91
C CYS A 94 5.54 4.58 6.49
N GLU A 95 6.35 5.45 5.90
CA GLU A 95 6.08 6.15 4.65
C GLU A 95 5.84 5.17 3.51
N SER A 96 6.63 4.09 3.43
CA SER A 96 6.46 3.07 2.38
C SER A 96 5.10 2.35 2.48
N GLN A 97 4.69 1.97 3.68
CA GLN A 97 3.42 1.26 3.86
C GLN A 97 2.23 2.19 3.69
N PHE A 98 2.32 3.41 4.20
CA PHE A 98 1.29 4.43 4.04
C PHE A 98 1.07 4.78 2.57
N LEU A 99 2.15 5.01 1.81
CA LEU A 99 2.07 5.21 0.36
C LEU A 99 1.48 3.99 -0.38
N ALA A 100 1.77 2.77 0.10
CA ALA A 100 1.15 1.55 -0.45
C ALA A 100 -0.36 1.48 -0.16
N ARG A 101 -0.82 1.97 1.00
CA ARG A 101 -2.25 2.10 1.33
C ARG A 101 -2.93 3.10 0.41
N LEU A 102 -2.37 4.30 0.23
CA LEU A 102 -2.89 5.31 -0.69
C LEU A 102 -2.97 4.80 -2.13
N THR A 103 -1.89 4.15 -2.61
CA THR A 103 -1.85 3.58 -3.96
C THR A 103 -2.89 2.48 -4.16
N TRP A 104 -3.16 1.66 -3.13
CA TRP A 104 -4.23 0.67 -3.16
C TRP A 104 -5.61 1.33 -3.18
N LEU A 105 -5.82 2.32 -2.33
CA LEU A 105 -7.08 3.07 -2.21
C LEU A 105 -7.48 3.67 -3.55
N SER A 106 -6.57 4.29 -4.29
CA SER A 106 -6.89 4.87 -5.60
C SER A 106 -6.91 3.84 -6.74
N GLY A 107 -6.34 2.66 -6.54
CA GLY A 107 -6.16 1.65 -7.56
C GLY A 107 -7.47 1.03 -8.09
N LYS A 108 -7.35 0.21 -9.14
CA LYS A 108 -8.49 -0.44 -9.81
C LYS A 108 -9.34 -1.29 -8.87
N GLN A 109 -8.71 -1.96 -7.90
CA GLN A 109 -9.40 -2.77 -6.89
C GLN A 109 -9.89 -1.99 -5.66
N GLY A 110 -9.47 -0.72 -5.53
CA GLY A 110 -9.96 0.22 -4.52
C GLY A 110 -11.08 1.07 -5.09
N LEU A 111 -10.95 2.39 -5.02
CA LEU A 111 -11.93 3.38 -5.50
C LEU A 111 -11.87 3.63 -7.01
N ALA A 112 -10.89 3.05 -7.71
CA ALA A 112 -10.66 3.24 -9.15
C ALA A 112 -10.65 4.72 -9.54
N LEU A 113 -9.78 5.50 -8.88
CA LEU A 113 -9.65 6.94 -9.12
C LEU A 113 -8.83 7.17 -10.39
N PRO A 114 -9.40 7.77 -11.44
CA PRO A 114 -8.67 8.03 -12.68
C PRO A 114 -7.47 8.95 -12.42
N HIS A 115 -6.33 8.69 -13.07
CA HIS A 115 -5.14 9.54 -12.99
C HIS A 115 -4.51 9.70 -11.59
N VAL A 116 -4.97 8.95 -10.58
CA VAL A 116 -4.40 8.96 -9.22
C VAL A 116 -3.56 7.70 -9.01
N GLY A 117 -2.28 7.80 -9.37
CA GLY A 117 -1.32 6.70 -9.21
C GLY A 117 -0.34 6.95 -8.06
N ARG A 118 0.59 6.00 -7.86
CA ARG A 118 1.65 6.11 -6.85
C ARG A 118 2.42 7.44 -6.94
N GLY A 119 2.81 7.86 -8.14
CA GLY A 119 3.54 9.12 -8.32
C GLY A 119 2.72 10.37 -7.99
N THR A 120 1.38 10.30 -8.09
CA THR A 120 0.50 11.37 -7.62
C THR A 120 0.52 11.43 -6.09
N TRP A 121 0.43 10.28 -5.42
CA TRP A 121 0.51 10.21 -3.96
C TRP A 121 1.86 10.60 -3.40
N GLU A 122 2.97 10.26 -4.07
CA GLU A 122 4.32 10.71 -3.69
C GLU A 122 4.39 12.25 -3.65
N LYS A 123 3.93 12.93 -4.71
CA LYS A 123 3.86 14.41 -4.75
C LYS A 123 2.97 15.01 -3.68
N LEU A 124 1.82 14.40 -3.40
CA LEU A 124 0.91 14.88 -2.36
C LEU A 124 1.52 14.69 -0.97
N LEU A 125 2.23 13.59 -0.72
CA LEU A 125 2.93 13.34 0.54
C LEU A 125 4.07 14.33 0.78
N GLU A 126 4.81 14.69 -0.26
CA GLU A 126 5.91 15.67 -0.19
C GLU A 126 5.44 17.05 0.31
N THR A 127 4.14 17.36 0.21
CA THR A 127 3.57 18.61 0.74
C THR A 127 3.40 18.62 2.27
N GLY A 128 3.47 17.45 2.93
CA GLY A 128 3.18 17.30 4.36
C GLY A 128 1.71 17.47 4.73
N ARG A 129 0.80 17.53 3.75
CA ARG A 129 -0.65 17.74 3.97
C ARG A 129 -1.44 16.46 4.22
N LEU A 130 -0.88 15.30 3.92
CA LEU A 130 -1.53 14.00 4.07
C LEU A 130 -1.03 13.29 5.34
N ASN A 131 -1.60 13.62 6.49
CA ASN A 131 -1.30 12.98 7.77
C ASN A 131 -2.17 11.74 8.04
N SER A 132 -3.31 11.61 7.37
CA SER A 132 -4.22 10.48 7.41
C SER A 132 -4.55 9.98 5.99
N LEU A 133 -5.05 8.74 5.89
CA LEU A 133 -5.39 8.09 4.62
C LEU A 133 -6.49 8.83 3.82
N LEU A 134 -7.25 9.71 4.49
CA LEU A 134 -8.42 10.39 3.93
C LEU A 134 -8.30 11.91 3.86
N ASP A 135 -7.16 12.51 4.25
CA ASP A 135 -6.96 13.97 4.23
C ASP A 135 -7.12 14.59 2.82
N TRP A 136 -6.95 13.77 1.78
CA TRP A 136 -7.18 14.20 0.40
C TRP A 136 -8.66 14.53 0.10
N LEU A 137 -9.61 14.09 0.93
CA LEU A 137 -11.04 14.41 0.77
C LEU A 137 -11.36 15.90 0.97
N THR A 138 -10.47 16.63 1.65
CA THR A 138 -10.61 18.05 1.97
C THR A 138 -9.68 18.96 1.18
N LEU A 139 -8.81 18.40 0.33
CA LEU A 139 -7.93 19.20 -0.53
C LEU A 139 -8.75 19.96 -1.58
N ASP A 140 -8.43 21.23 -1.78
CA ASP A 140 -9.10 22.08 -2.75
C ASP A 140 -8.29 22.31 -4.05
N GLY A 141 -8.94 22.90 -5.05
CA GLY A 141 -8.33 23.20 -6.34
C GLY A 141 -7.09 24.10 -6.25
N PRO A 142 -7.16 25.25 -5.55
CA PRO A 142 -6.00 26.12 -5.30
C PRO A 142 -4.82 25.41 -4.65
N GLU A 143 -5.04 24.59 -3.63
CA GLU A 143 -4.00 23.80 -2.98
C GLU A 143 -3.32 22.85 -3.96
N LEU A 144 -4.11 22.11 -4.75
CA LEU A 144 -3.58 21.18 -5.75
C LEU A 144 -2.83 21.88 -6.90
N ALA A 145 -3.18 23.12 -7.23
CA ALA A 145 -2.52 23.90 -8.28
C ALA A 145 -1.13 24.39 -7.87
N ASN A 146 -0.87 24.54 -6.57
CA ASN A 146 0.41 25.01 -6.02
C ASN A 146 1.45 23.90 -5.80
N ILE A 147 1.10 22.64 -6.09
CA ILE A 147 1.99 21.49 -5.88
C ILE A 147 2.95 21.34 -7.04
N ALA A 148 4.25 21.33 -6.74
CA ALA A 148 5.29 21.14 -7.74
C ALA A 148 5.06 19.85 -8.56
N GLY A 149 5.08 19.98 -9.89
CA GLY A 149 4.85 18.87 -10.81
C GLY A 149 3.38 18.47 -10.98
N LEU A 150 2.42 19.20 -10.41
CA LEU A 150 1.01 19.18 -10.83
C LEU A 150 0.71 20.46 -11.62
N GLY A 151 0.50 20.33 -12.93
CA GLY A 151 0.00 21.45 -13.74
C GLY A 151 -1.50 21.67 -13.52
N GLU A 152 -2.00 22.85 -13.88
CA GLU A 152 -3.41 23.25 -13.71
C GLU A 152 -4.41 22.21 -14.23
N ARG A 153 -4.21 21.70 -15.46
CA ARG A 153 -5.06 20.65 -16.03
C ARG A 153 -5.03 19.34 -15.23
N SER A 154 -3.89 18.97 -14.64
CA SER A 154 -3.82 17.78 -13.78
C SER A 154 -4.50 18.00 -12.43
N SER A 155 -4.41 19.20 -11.86
CA SER A 155 -5.06 19.55 -10.60
C SER A 155 -6.59 19.49 -10.72
N VAL A 156 -7.15 20.00 -11.82
CA VAL A 156 -8.60 19.88 -12.12
C VAL A 156 -9.02 18.41 -12.26
N ARG A 157 -8.25 17.59 -12.99
CA ARG A 157 -8.55 16.14 -13.13
C ARG A 157 -8.46 15.40 -11.79
N LEU A 158 -7.50 15.78 -10.96
CA LEU A 158 -7.29 15.20 -9.65
C LEU A 158 -8.46 15.51 -8.72
N LEU A 159 -8.89 16.78 -8.67
CA LEU A 159 -10.03 17.21 -7.89
C LEU A 159 -11.33 16.50 -8.31
N HIS A 160 -11.58 16.40 -9.63
CA HIS A 160 -12.71 15.64 -10.15
C HIS A 160 -12.66 14.16 -9.73
N SER A 161 -11.47 13.56 -9.76
CA SER A 161 -11.29 12.17 -9.33
C SER A 161 -11.57 12.01 -7.84
N PHE A 162 -11.13 12.94 -7.00
CA PHE A 162 -11.44 12.95 -5.56
C PHE A 162 -12.93 13.13 -5.28
N HIS A 163 -13.61 14.04 -5.98
CA HIS A 163 -15.06 14.22 -5.82
C HIS A 163 -15.84 12.95 -6.21
N SER A 164 -15.43 12.28 -7.30
CA SER A 164 -16.06 11.04 -7.74
C SER A 164 -15.96 9.89 -6.72
N ALA A 165 -14.98 9.95 -5.81
CA ALA A 165 -14.75 8.93 -4.80
C ALA A 165 -15.92 8.82 -3.81
N ARG A 166 -16.57 9.94 -3.48
CA ARG A 166 -17.70 9.96 -2.52
C ARG A 166 -18.91 9.18 -3.03
N GLN A 167 -19.05 9.06 -4.35
CA GLN A 167 -20.13 8.33 -5.02
C GLN A 167 -19.85 6.83 -5.17
N ARG A 168 -18.76 6.32 -4.59
CA ARG A 168 -18.41 4.90 -4.67
C ARG A 168 -19.24 4.10 -3.65
N PRO A 169 -19.72 2.89 -4.00
CA PRO A 169 -20.48 2.05 -3.08
C PRO A 169 -19.70 1.71 -1.80
N PHE A 170 -20.44 1.54 -0.70
CA PHE A 170 -19.91 1.16 0.62
C PHE A 170 -18.88 0.01 0.57
N LEU A 171 -19.22 -1.10 -0.11
CA LEU A 171 -18.33 -2.26 -0.22
C LEU A 171 -17.02 -1.96 -0.98
N GLN A 172 -17.04 -0.98 -1.90
CA GLN A 172 -15.84 -0.54 -2.59
C GLN A 172 -14.95 0.30 -1.67
N TRP A 173 -15.54 1.13 -0.82
CA TRP A 173 -14.82 1.84 0.24
C TRP A 173 -14.18 0.88 1.25
N LEU A 174 -14.89 -0.14 1.72
CA LEU A 174 -14.30 -1.16 2.61
C LEU A 174 -13.06 -1.82 1.97
N LYS A 175 -13.16 -2.19 0.69
CA LYS A 175 -12.02 -2.73 -0.07
C LYS A 175 -10.88 -1.73 -0.16
N ALA A 176 -11.17 -0.45 -0.40
CA ALA A 176 -10.18 0.62 -0.51
C ALA A 176 -9.47 0.93 0.82
N LEU A 177 -10.19 0.91 1.95
CA LEU A 177 -9.64 1.00 3.30
C LEU A 177 -8.79 -0.23 3.67
N GLY A 178 -8.99 -1.32 2.94
CA GLY A 178 -8.16 -2.51 3.01
C GLY A 178 -8.74 -3.66 3.84
N LEU A 179 -10.07 -3.75 3.90
CA LEU A 179 -10.79 -4.86 4.53
C LEU A 179 -10.14 -6.22 4.19
N PRO A 180 -9.86 -7.07 5.20
CA PRO A 180 -9.37 -8.42 4.97
C PRO A 180 -10.29 -9.20 3.99
N PRO A 181 -9.75 -10.14 3.19
CA PRO A 181 -10.57 -10.91 2.26
C PRO A 181 -11.73 -11.60 3.00
N THR A 182 -12.96 -11.41 2.54
CA THR A 182 -14.18 -11.93 3.18
C THR A 182 -14.65 -13.27 2.59
N GLY A 183 -14.01 -13.75 1.53
CA GLY A 183 -14.40 -15.00 0.87
C GLY A 183 -15.81 -14.91 0.28
N GLN A 184 -16.70 -15.81 0.71
CA GLN A 184 -18.11 -15.86 0.29
C GLN A 184 -19.07 -15.30 1.36
N ALA A 185 -18.54 -14.70 2.43
CA ALA A 185 -19.35 -14.19 3.52
C ALA A 185 -20.33 -13.11 3.05
N THR A 186 -21.54 -13.13 3.62
CA THR A 186 -22.55 -12.11 3.32
C THR A 186 -22.25 -10.85 4.14
N LEU A 187 -21.85 -9.80 3.44
CA LEU A 187 -21.57 -8.50 4.06
C LEU A 187 -22.87 -7.69 4.18
N ALA A 188 -23.11 -7.17 5.38
CA ALA A 188 -24.13 -6.16 5.59
C ALA A 188 -23.82 -4.88 4.80
N ASP A 189 -24.84 -4.07 4.61
CA ASP A 189 -24.84 -2.83 3.83
C ASP A 189 -24.39 -1.59 4.60
N SER A 190 -24.02 -1.75 5.88
CA SER A 190 -23.56 -0.64 6.74
C SER A 190 -22.34 -1.01 7.59
N TRP A 191 -21.53 0.00 7.89
CA TRP A 191 -20.37 -0.06 8.77
C TRP A 191 -20.77 -0.58 10.15
N GLN A 192 -21.83 -0.02 10.74
CA GLN A 192 -22.27 -0.34 12.09
C GLN A 192 -22.64 -1.82 12.24
N ALA A 193 -23.36 -2.41 11.26
CA ALA A 193 -23.73 -3.82 11.29
C ALA A 193 -22.51 -4.76 11.19
N LEU A 194 -21.49 -4.36 10.41
CA LEU A 194 -20.25 -5.15 10.31
C LEU A 194 -19.35 -5.00 11.54
N ALA A 195 -19.25 -3.78 12.09
CA ALA A 195 -18.42 -3.47 13.24
C ALA A 195 -18.91 -4.13 14.54
N GLN A 196 -20.21 -4.42 14.65
CA GLN A 196 -20.78 -5.14 15.79
C GLN A 196 -20.42 -6.64 15.81
N ARG A 197 -19.97 -7.22 14.69
CA ARG A 197 -19.65 -8.64 14.61
C ARG A 197 -18.39 -8.97 15.42
N ASN A 198 -18.52 -9.92 16.36
CA ASN A 198 -17.38 -10.49 17.08
C ASN A 198 -16.65 -11.55 16.23
N THR A 199 -15.57 -12.12 16.77
CA THR A 199 -14.75 -13.09 16.03
C THR A 199 -15.52 -14.37 15.72
N GLU A 200 -16.33 -14.84 16.66
CA GLU A 200 -17.14 -16.05 16.52
C GLU A 200 -18.21 -15.90 15.43
N GLN A 201 -18.88 -14.74 15.39
CA GLN A 201 -19.85 -14.40 14.36
C GLN A 201 -19.19 -14.31 12.97
N TRP A 202 -17.99 -13.74 12.88
CA TRP A 202 -17.23 -13.75 11.63
C TRP A 202 -16.84 -15.16 11.20
N GLN A 203 -16.43 -16.02 12.14
CA GLN A 203 -16.03 -17.40 11.84
C GLN A 203 -17.22 -18.28 11.43
N ALA A 204 -18.44 -17.96 11.85
CA ALA A 204 -19.65 -18.67 11.44
C ALA A 204 -20.02 -18.46 9.97
N GLU A 205 -19.47 -17.43 9.31
CA GLU A 205 -19.71 -17.14 7.90
C GLU A 205 -19.02 -18.14 6.96
N ALA A 206 -19.69 -18.45 5.85
CA ALA A 206 -19.18 -19.38 4.85
C ALA A 206 -17.83 -18.93 4.26
N GLY A 207 -16.82 -19.79 4.38
CA GLY A 207 -15.48 -19.53 3.86
C GLY A 207 -14.60 -18.65 4.75
N ILE A 208 -15.00 -18.38 6.00
CA ILE A 208 -14.18 -17.66 6.98
C ILE A 208 -13.59 -18.63 8.02
N GLY A 209 -12.28 -18.85 7.95
CA GLY A 209 -11.54 -19.58 8.97
C GLY A 209 -11.14 -18.71 10.17
N PRO A 210 -10.63 -19.30 11.27
CA PRO A 210 -10.34 -18.59 12.52
C PRO A 210 -9.36 -17.42 12.35
N GLY A 211 -8.29 -17.60 11.55
CA GLY A 211 -7.33 -16.51 11.30
C GLY A 211 -7.93 -15.31 10.56
N ARG A 212 -8.85 -15.57 9.62
CA ARG A 212 -9.55 -14.50 8.87
C ARG A 212 -10.60 -13.82 9.73
N ALA A 213 -11.31 -14.58 10.56
CA ALA A 213 -12.26 -14.04 11.52
C ALA A 213 -11.58 -13.09 12.50
N ALA A 214 -10.42 -13.49 13.05
CA ALA A 214 -9.62 -12.63 13.92
C ALA A 214 -9.16 -11.35 13.21
N GLN A 215 -8.71 -11.45 11.95
CA GLN A 215 -8.31 -10.28 11.15
C GLN A 215 -9.47 -9.32 10.88
N LEU A 216 -10.65 -9.83 10.55
CA LEU A 216 -11.85 -9.01 10.33
C LEU A 216 -12.28 -8.32 11.63
N SER A 217 -12.34 -9.06 12.74
CA SER A 217 -12.68 -8.48 14.03
C SER A 217 -11.67 -7.42 14.47
N ALA A 218 -10.37 -7.66 14.28
CA ALA A 218 -9.33 -6.68 14.56
C ALA A 218 -9.44 -5.43 13.69
N PHE A 219 -9.75 -5.57 12.39
CA PHE A 219 -9.90 -4.44 11.47
C PHE A 219 -11.02 -3.49 11.91
N PHE A 220 -12.20 -3.99 12.27
CA PHE A 220 -13.32 -3.15 12.71
C PHE A 220 -13.14 -2.55 14.11
N ARG A 221 -12.20 -3.08 14.91
CA ARG A 221 -11.90 -2.60 16.27
C ARG A 221 -10.65 -1.74 16.34
N ASP A 222 -9.93 -1.60 15.24
CA ASP A 222 -8.70 -0.82 15.19
C ASP A 222 -9.02 0.68 15.33
N PRO A 223 -8.39 1.41 16.27
CA PRO A 223 -8.70 2.82 16.51
C PRO A 223 -8.49 3.72 15.29
N GLN A 224 -7.49 3.42 14.46
CA GLN A 224 -7.24 4.20 13.25
C GLN A 224 -8.32 3.94 12.21
N VAL A 225 -8.72 2.67 12.03
CA VAL A 225 -9.82 2.33 11.11
C VAL A 225 -11.15 2.94 11.56
N LEU A 226 -11.43 2.95 12.87
CA LEU A 226 -12.60 3.63 13.43
C LEU A 226 -12.59 5.14 13.11
N ALA A 227 -11.46 5.83 13.32
CA ALA A 227 -11.33 7.24 12.95
C ALA A 227 -11.53 7.50 11.44
N LEU A 228 -11.09 6.58 10.59
CA LEU A 228 -11.38 6.66 9.14
C LEU A 228 -12.87 6.50 8.85
N SER A 229 -13.56 5.60 9.56
CA SER A 229 -15.01 5.40 9.40
C SER A 229 -15.80 6.66 9.77
N GLU A 230 -15.45 7.30 10.90
CA GLU A 230 -16.05 8.57 11.34
C GLU A 230 -15.78 9.70 10.34
N THR A 231 -14.57 9.75 9.76
CA THR A 231 -14.22 10.70 8.71
C THR A 231 -15.10 10.52 7.46
N LEU A 232 -15.35 9.28 7.04
CA LEU A 232 -16.21 8.99 5.89
C LEU A 232 -17.68 9.31 6.16
N GLN A 233 -18.15 9.01 7.37
CA GLN A 233 -19.48 9.38 7.83
C GLN A 233 -19.68 10.91 7.78
N ALA A 234 -18.73 11.67 8.34
CA ALA A 234 -18.75 13.14 8.31
C ALA A 234 -18.66 13.71 6.88
N ALA A 235 -18.01 12.99 5.97
CA ALA A 235 -17.94 13.33 4.54
C ALA A 235 -19.20 12.95 3.74
N GLY A 236 -20.20 12.32 4.38
CA GLY A 236 -21.46 11.91 3.76
C GLY A 236 -21.33 10.73 2.79
N VAL A 237 -20.40 9.80 3.05
CA VAL A 237 -20.22 8.60 2.22
C VAL A 237 -21.21 7.52 2.67
N ASP A 238 -22.05 7.07 1.74
CA ASP A 238 -23.09 6.07 2.02
C ASP A 238 -22.52 4.79 2.66
N GLY A 239 -23.19 4.35 3.74
CA GLY A 239 -22.87 3.12 4.47
C GLY A 239 -21.90 3.30 5.65
N PHE A 240 -21.35 4.50 5.88
CA PHE A 240 -20.59 4.88 7.07
C PHE A 240 -21.42 5.81 7.96
#